data_AF-A0A6H2A0J5-F1
#
_entry.id   AF-A0A6H2A0J5-F1
#
_cell.length_a   1.000
_cell.length_b   1.000
_cell.length_c   1.000
_cell.angle_alpha   90.00
_cell.angle_beta   90.00
_cell.angle_gamma   90.00
#
_symmetry.space_group_name_H-M   'P 1'
#
loop_
_entity.id
_entity.type
_entity.pdbx_description
1 polymer ?
#
loop_
_entity_poly.entity_id
_entity_poly.type
_entity_poly.pdbx_seq_one_letter_code
_entity_poly.pdbx_strand_id
1 'polypeptide(L)'
;MSNDQLARLQRHLYLKGAIAHQDYYLWLADLLHVNTNHLMVTEAEILASQDEYFNDIPLRKWELSHYRIAMKAEATGIGWSLSDTVCVMKALAQKVKDAYL
;
A
#
# COMPACT_ATOMS: atom_id res chain seq x y z
N MET A 1 15.40 6.47 16.50
CA MET A 1 15.55 5.99 15.11
C MET A 1 14.67 6.86 14.25
N SER A 2 15.17 7.40 13.12
CA SER A 2 14.34 8.17 12.19
C SER A 2 13.35 7.26 11.45
N ASN A 3 12.28 7.84 10.89
CA ASN A 3 11.34 7.08 10.05
C ASN A 3 12.03 6.44 8.85
N ASP A 4 13.00 7.11 8.24
CA ASP A 4 13.81 6.56 7.16
C ASP A 4 14.65 5.34 7.62
N GLN A 5 15.30 5.43 8.79
CA GLN A 5 16.05 4.29 9.34
C GLN A 5 15.13 3.10 9.63
N LEU A 6 13.94 3.36 10.19
CA LEU A 6 12.93 2.35 10.45
C LEU A 6 12.42 1.72 9.14
N ALA A 7 12.11 2.52 8.13
CA ALA A 7 11.65 2.07 6.82
C ALA A 7 12.71 1.23 6.10
N ARG A 8 13.99 1.59 6.20
CA ARG A 8 15.10 0.79 5.66
C ARG A 8 15.23 -0.57 6.37
N LEU A 9 15.10 -0.60 7.70
CA LEU A 9 15.11 -1.84 8.47
C LEU A 9 13.93 -2.76 8.09
N GLN A 10 12.72 -2.21 8.04
CA GLN A 10 11.51 -2.94 7.67
C GLN A 10 11.60 -3.48 6.23
N ARG A 11 12.08 -2.66 5.30
CA ARG A 11 12.32 -3.09 3.91
C ARG A 11 13.33 -4.22 3.83
N HIS A 12 14.41 -4.17 4.62
CA HIS A 12 15.40 -5.24 4.67
C HIS A 12 14.80 -6.56 5.18
N LEU A 13 13.93 -6.50 6.19
CA LEU A 13 13.22 -7.68 6.71
C LEU A 13 12.25 -8.26 5.67
N TYR A 14 11.49 -7.39 4.98
CA TYR A 14 10.63 -7.78 3.86
C TYR A 14 11.42 -8.47 2.74
N LEU A 15 12.54 -7.88 2.29
CA LEU A 15 13.37 -8.45 1.22
C LEU A 15 14.03 -9.79 1.61
N LYS A 16 14.19 -10.06 2.90
CA LYS A 16 14.65 -11.37 3.42
C LYS A 16 13.52 -12.38 3.60
N GLY A 17 12.27 -12.01 3.32
CA GLY A 17 11.10 -12.86 3.55
C GLY A 17 10.75 -13.05 5.03
N ALA A 18 11.31 -12.23 5.92
CA ALA A 18 11.00 -12.28 7.35
C ALA A 18 9.65 -11.62 7.68
N ILE A 19 9.11 -10.82 6.76
CA ILE A 19 7.82 -10.14 6.85
C ILE A 19 7.06 -10.40 5.54
N ALA A 20 5.78 -10.73 5.64
CA ALA A 20 4.95 -10.95 4.46
C ALA A 20 4.77 -9.64 3.67
N HIS A 21 4.57 -9.76 2.36
CA HIS A 21 4.34 -8.60 1.48
C HIS A 21 3.18 -7.72 1.99
N GLN A 22 2.07 -8.36 2.35
CA GLN A 22 0.88 -7.69 2.88
C GLN A 22 1.19 -6.89 4.15
N ASP A 23 1.87 -7.52 5.12
CA ASP A 23 2.19 -6.89 6.41
C ASP A 23 3.12 -5.68 6.24
N TYR A 24 4.10 -5.78 5.35
CA TYR A 24 5.03 -4.69 5.07
C TYR A 24 4.31 -3.45 4.51
N TYR A 25 3.42 -3.64 3.54
CA TYR A 25 2.72 -2.51 2.91
C TYR A 25 1.57 -1.96 3.77
N LEU A 26 0.92 -2.78 4.62
CA LEU A 26 0.01 -2.29 5.65
C LEU A 26 0.75 -1.47 6.71
N TRP A 27 1.94 -1.92 7.13
CA TRP A 27 2.79 -1.15 8.05
C TRP A 27 3.19 0.21 7.47
N LEU A 28 3.56 0.26 6.18
CA LEU A 28 3.81 1.53 5.48
C LEU A 28 2.56 2.42 5.44
N ALA A 29 1.39 1.84 5.19
CA ALA A 29 0.13 2.58 5.18
C ALA A 29 -0.14 3.25 6.54
N ASP A 30 0.03 2.49 7.62
CA ASP A 30 -0.16 2.99 8.99
C ASP A 30 0.85 4.09 9.34
N LEU A 31 2.13 3.91 9.00
CA LEU A 31 3.18 4.90 9.21
C LEU A 31 2.89 6.23 8.51
N LEU A 32 2.29 6.18 7.31
CA LEU A 32 1.97 7.36 6.49
C LEU A 32 0.57 7.91 6.75
N HIS A 33 -0.19 7.31 7.67
CA HIS A 33 -1.61 7.61 7.88
C HIS A 33 -2.41 7.56 6.57
N VAL A 34 -2.20 6.49 5.80
CA VAL A 34 -2.92 6.14 4.59
C VAL A 34 -3.86 4.98 4.93
N ASN A 35 -5.11 5.09 4.52
CA ASN A 35 -6.16 4.14 4.85
C ASN A 35 -7.10 3.95 3.66
N THR A 36 -8.13 3.12 3.81
CA THR A 36 -9.08 2.77 2.73
C THR A 36 -9.81 3.97 2.13
N ASN A 37 -9.94 5.10 2.85
CA ASN A 37 -10.53 6.33 2.28
C ASN A 37 -9.65 6.98 1.20
N HIS A 38 -8.41 6.52 1.03
CA HIS A 38 -7.50 6.97 -0.02
C HIS A 38 -7.59 6.10 -1.29
N LEU A 39 -8.39 5.03 -1.27
CA LEU A 39 -8.61 4.19 -2.44
C LEU A 39 -9.44 4.95 -3.48
N MET A 40 -8.99 4.88 -4.73
CA MET A 40 -9.76 5.34 -5.90
C MET A 40 -10.49 4.20 -6.60
N VAL A 41 -10.30 2.98 -6.10
CA VAL A 41 -11.01 1.76 -6.48
C VAL A 41 -12.18 1.60 -5.52
N THR A 42 -13.37 1.38 -6.05
CA THR A 42 -14.56 1.22 -5.23
C THR A 42 -14.59 -0.15 -4.56
N GLU A 43 -15.30 -0.25 -3.45
CA GLU A 43 -15.49 -1.53 -2.75
C GLU A 43 -16.12 -2.60 -3.64
N ALA A 44 -17.11 -2.24 -4.47
CA ALA A 44 -17.72 -3.15 -5.43
C ALA A 44 -16.69 -3.73 -6.43
N GLU A 45 -15.72 -2.93 -6.87
CA GLU A 45 -14.64 -3.40 -7.75
C GLU A 45 -13.66 -4.33 -7.04
N ILE A 46 -13.32 -4.02 -5.78
CA ILE A 46 -12.46 -4.87 -4.94
C ILE A 46 -13.10 -6.25 -4.74
N LEU A 47 -14.39 -6.28 -4.41
CA LEU A 47 -15.15 -7.50 -4.17
C LEU A 47 -15.39 -8.30 -5.46
N ALA A 48 -15.56 -7.61 -6.60
CA ALA A 48 -15.74 -8.26 -7.89
C ALA A 48 -14.44 -8.88 -8.43
N SER A 49 -13.27 -8.35 -8.05
CA SER A 49 -11.97 -8.83 -8.52
C SER A 49 -11.74 -10.31 -8.16
N GLN A 50 -11.33 -11.10 -9.14
CA GLN A 50 -11.01 -12.52 -8.99
C GLN A 50 -9.50 -12.80 -8.99
N ASP A 51 -8.69 -11.78 -9.30
CA ASP A 51 -7.23 -11.85 -9.28
C ASP A 51 -6.71 -11.63 -7.84
N GLU A 52 -5.87 -12.55 -7.35
CA GLU A 52 -5.27 -12.48 -6.01
C GLU A 52 -4.49 -11.17 -5.77
N TYR A 53 -3.94 -10.58 -6.84
CA TYR A 53 -3.13 -9.37 -6.79
C TYR A 53 -3.85 -8.16 -7.36
N PHE A 54 -5.17 -8.25 -7.61
CA PHE A 54 -5.99 -7.20 -8.21
C PHE A 54 -5.43 -6.65 -9.55
N ASN A 55 -4.79 -7.50 -10.36
CA ASN A 55 -4.27 -7.10 -11.67
C ASN A 55 -5.36 -6.96 -12.74
N ASP A 56 -6.57 -7.45 -12.47
CA ASP A 56 -7.76 -7.25 -13.27
C ASP A 56 -8.37 -5.83 -13.12
N ILE A 57 -7.97 -5.09 -12.09
CA ILE A 57 -8.35 -3.68 -11.89
C ILE A 57 -7.33 -2.76 -12.60
N PRO A 58 -7.78 -1.81 -13.45
CA PRO A 58 -6.88 -0.97 -14.25
C PRO A 58 -5.82 -0.24 -13.42
N LEU A 59 -4.55 -0.35 -13.85
CA LEU A 59 -3.39 0.20 -13.15
C LEU A 59 -3.58 1.67 -12.74
N ARG A 60 -4.10 2.48 -13.65
CA ARG A 60 -4.35 3.91 -13.44
C ARG A 60 -5.15 4.21 -12.17
N LYS A 61 -6.08 3.34 -11.76
CA LYS A 61 -6.88 3.57 -10.55
C LYS A 61 -6.03 3.53 -9.28
N TRP A 62 -5.01 2.67 -9.24
CA TRP A 62 -4.07 2.59 -8.12
C TRP A 62 -3.13 3.81 -8.09
N GLU A 63 -2.77 4.34 -9.26
CA GLU A 63 -1.82 5.45 -9.41
C GLU A 63 -2.41 6.81 -9.06
N LEU A 64 -3.74 7.00 -9.15
CA LEU A 64 -4.40 8.29 -8.92
C LEU A 64 -4.14 8.89 -7.52
N SER A 65 -3.84 8.05 -6.53
CA SER A 65 -3.51 8.50 -5.17
C SER A 65 -2.03 8.84 -4.97
N HIS A 66 -1.18 8.63 -5.98
CA HIS A 66 0.28 8.73 -5.87
C HIS A 66 0.75 10.06 -5.34
N TYR A 67 0.33 11.17 -5.95
CA TYR A 67 0.79 12.51 -5.55
C TYR A 67 0.52 12.79 -4.07
N ARG A 68 -0.68 12.44 -3.58
CA ARG A 68 -1.08 12.67 -2.18
C ARG A 68 -0.27 11.82 -1.21
N ILE A 69 0.02 10.57 -1.57
CA ILE A 69 0.77 9.64 -0.72
C ILE A 69 2.26 9.97 -0.76
N ALA A 70 2.81 10.36 -1.91
CA ALA A 70 4.19 10.78 -2.04
C ALA A 70 4.51 11.99 -1.14
N MET A 71 3.60 12.98 -1.06
CA MET A 71 3.76 14.10 -0.12
C MET A 71 3.76 13.65 1.35
N LYS A 72 2.94 12.66 1.72
CA LYS A 72 2.95 12.08 3.07
C LYS A 72 4.28 11.36 3.36
N ALA A 73 4.79 10.60 2.39
CA ALA A 73 6.07 9.92 2.52
C ALA A 73 7.24 10.91 2.64
N GLU A 74 7.26 11.95 1.81
CA GLU A 74 8.25 13.02 1.86
C GLU A 74 8.24 13.73 3.23
N ALA A 75 7.06 14.05 3.77
CA ALA A 75 6.93 14.64 5.11
C ALA A 75 7.48 13.76 6.24
N THR A 76 7.57 12.45 6.01
CA THR A 76 8.20 11.48 6.94
C THR A 76 9.66 11.21 6.64
N GLY A 77 10.22 11.78 5.57
CA GLY A 77 11.59 11.57 5.12
C GLY A 77 11.82 10.21 4.43
N ILE A 78 10.76 9.52 4.00
CA ILE A 78 10.83 8.21 3.36
C ILE A 78 10.85 8.40 1.84
N GLY A 79 11.83 7.79 1.17
CA GLY A 79 11.87 7.74 -0.29
C GLY A 79 10.66 6.96 -0.84
N TRP A 80 9.96 7.53 -1.81
CA TRP A 80 8.68 7.00 -2.29
C TRP A 80 8.63 6.92 -3.81
N SER A 81 8.15 5.78 -4.33
CA SER A 81 7.97 5.54 -5.75
C SER A 81 6.51 5.27 -6.11
N LEU A 82 6.20 5.27 -7.41
CA LEU A 82 4.87 4.92 -7.89
C LEU A 82 4.50 3.46 -7.55
N SER A 83 5.46 2.54 -7.60
CA SER A 83 5.21 1.15 -7.20
C SER A 83 4.86 1.02 -5.72
N ASP A 84 5.47 1.83 -4.85
CA ASP A 84 5.11 1.83 -3.42
C ASP A 84 3.66 2.25 -3.22
N THR A 85 3.19 3.25 -3.96
CA THR A 85 1.77 3.63 -3.97
C THR A 85 0.89 2.44 -4.39
N VAL A 86 1.19 1.80 -5.51
CA VAL A 86 0.36 0.69 -6.02
C VAL A 86 0.29 -0.45 -5.01
N CYS A 87 1.42 -0.85 -4.42
CA CYS A 87 1.46 -1.92 -3.44
C CYS A 87 0.71 -1.56 -2.14
N VAL A 88 0.85 -0.32 -1.63
CA VAL A 88 0.06 0.13 -0.47
C VAL A 88 -1.45 0.13 -0.77
N MET A 89 -1.86 0.61 -1.94
CA MET A 89 -3.28 0.62 -2.31
C MET A 89 -3.83 -0.81 -2.45
N LYS A 90 -3.09 -1.74 -3.05
CA LYS A 90 -3.49 -3.13 -3.16
C LYS A 90 -3.56 -3.82 -1.80
N ALA A 91 -2.61 -3.57 -0.90
CA ALA A 91 -2.65 -4.10 0.46
C ALA A 91 -3.88 -3.60 1.24
N LEU A 92 -4.22 -2.31 1.11
CA LEU A 92 -5.44 -1.75 1.69
C LEU A 92 -6.71 -2.31 1.05
N ALA A 93 -6.71 -2.57 -0.25
CA ALA A 93 -7.83 -3.23 -0.93
C ALA A 93 -8.04 -4.67 -0.44
N GLN A 94 -6.95 -5.42 -0.23
CA GLN A 94 -7.02 -6.76 0.35
C GLN A 94 -7.67 -6.73 1.74
N LYS A 95 -7.33 -5.75 2.58
CA LYS A 95 -7.97 -5.56 3.89
C LYS A 95 -9.47 -5.32 3.79
N VAL A 96 -9.94 -4.65 2.73
CA VAL A 96 -11.38 -4.51 2.46
C VAL A 96 -11.98 -5.86 2.08
N LYS A 97 -11.35 -6.61 1.18
CA LYS A 97 -11.82 -7.93 0.74
C LYS A 97 -11.92 -8.93 1.91
N ASP A 98 -10.92 -8.96 2.77
CA ASP A 98 -10.86 -9.83 3.95
C ASP A 98 -11.97 -9.54 4.97
N ALA A 99 -12.51 -8.31 5.00
CA ALA A 99 -13.61 -7.95 5.90
C ALA A 99 -14.97 -8.56 5.47
N TYR A 100 -15.04 -9.15 4.28
CA TYR A 100 -16.24 -9.78 3.71
C TYR A 100 -16.14 -11.31 3.58
N LEU A 101 -15.03 -11.91 4.02
CA LEU A 101 -14.78 -13.36 4.05
C LEU A 101 -14.96 -13.93 5.46
#